data_AF-A0A8E1V2Q6-F1
#
_entry.id   AF-A0A8E1V2Q6-F1
#
_cell.length_a   1.000
_cell.length_b   1.000
_cell.length_c   1.000
_cell.angle_alpha   90.00
_cell.angle_beta   90.00
_cell.angle_gamma   90.00
#
_symmetry.space_group_name_H-M   'P 1'
#
loop_
_entity.id
_entity.type
_entity.pdbx_description
1 polymer ?
#
loop_
_entity_poly.entity_id
_entity_poly.type
_entity_poly.pdbx_seq_one_letter_code
_entity_poly.pdbx_strand_id
1 'polypeptide(L)'
;MNNINALQTAPDLHDKDETIFQALMTAIVEHQLLPGSKLPEEALAEVFGVSRTGIRKVLQRLAAVQMVTLTPKRGAHVASPTVEEARHIFRTRALLEVANLPDVLAHCQPPHLAALEAIIRQEQQAHEAYDGPAAIRHSASFHIQLQAISGNQVLTEMVTSLSQRSSLVIATWGAPWRQGCRCNDHEQLVDLLRQKALQPLSDALMHHFEHIVASLCFERAGECLPDFARLFAGHKES
;
A
#
# COMPACT_ATOMS: atom_id res chain seq x y z
N MET A 1 -36.06 -13.30 -40.86
CA MET A 1 -35.26 -12.23 -41.50
C MET A 1 -35.60 -10.96 -40.72
N ASN A 2 -34.76 -10.30 -39.91
CA ASN A 2 -33.31 -10.20 -39.84
C ASN A 2 -32.83 -10.01 -38.39
N ASN A 3 -31.58 -10.44 -38.19
CA ASN A 3 -30.66 -10.25 -37.07
C ASN A 3 -30.96 -9.15 -36.03
N ILE A 4 -31.03 -9.58 -34.77
CA ILE A 4 -30.69 -8.76 -33.60
C ILE A 4 -29.61 -9.53 -32.85
N ASN A 5 -28.35 -9.29 -33.20
CA ASN A 5 -27.23 -9.74 -32.39
C ASN A 5 -26.09 -8.74 -32.52
N ALA A 6 -25.35 -8.58 -31.42
CA ALA A 6 -24.21 -7.68 -31.20
C ALA A 6 -24.54 -6.26 -30.67
N LEU A 7 -24.74 -6.19 -29.36
CA LEU A 7 -24.13 -5.19 -28.47
C LEU A 7 -24.13 -5.75 -27.03
N GLN A 8 -23.54 -6.94 -26.87
CA GLN A 8 -23.05 -7.44 -25.59
C GLN A 8 -21.54 -7.24 -25.56
N THR A 9 -21.10 -6.02 -25.26
CA THR A 9 -19.70 -5.73 -24.90
C THR A 9 -19.69 -4.66 -23.82
N ALA A 10 -19.00 -4.93 -22.72
CA ALA A 10 -18.68 -4.05 -21.57
C ALA A 10 -19.44 -4.29 -20.24
N PRO A 11 -19.47 -5.54 -19.76
CA PRO A 11 -19.19 -5.76 -18.33
C PRO A 11 -17.85 -6.45 -18.04
N ASP A 12 -17.34 -7.25 -18.98
CA ASP A 12 -16.28 -8.24 -18.74
C ASP A 12 -14.84 -7.66 -18.80
N LEU A 13 -14.60 -6.63 -19.62
CA LEU A 13 -13.25 -6.05 -19.79
C LEU A 13 -12.85 -5.09 -18.66
N HIS A 14 -13.80 -4.36 -18.09
CA HIS A 14 -13.52 -3.43 -17.00
C HIS A 14 -13.19 -4.19 -15.70
N ASP A 15 -13.86 -5.33 -15.51
CA ASP A 15 -13.65 -6.23 -14.38
C ASP A 15 -12.27 -6.91 -14.45
N LYS A 16 -11.83 -7.31 -15.66
CA LYS A 16 -10.47 -7.85 -15.88
C LYS A 16 -9.38 -6.81 -15.67
N ASP A 17 -9.54 -5.59 -16.19
CA ASP A 17 -8.58 -4.50 -15.96
C ASP A 17 -8.47 -4.15 -14.46
N GLU A 18 -9.58 -4.18 -13.72
CA GLU A 18 -9.59 -3.98 -12.27
C GLU A 18 -8.91 -5.13 -11.52
N THR A 19 -9.22 -6.37 -11.89
CA THR A 19 -8.59 -7.55 -11.29
C THR A 19 -7.07 -7.54 -11.46
N ILE A 20 -6.58 -7.20 -12.66
CA ILE A 20 -5.14 -7.10 -12.93
C ILE A 20 -4.53 -5.93 -12.16
N PHE A 21 -5.22 -4.79 -12.07
CA PHE A 21 -4.78 -3.65 -11.27
C PHE A 21 -4.60 -4.04 -9.81
N GLN A 22 -5.58 -4.71 -9.20
CA GLN A 22 -5.52 -5.17 -7.81
C GLN A 22 -4.43 -6.22 -7.60
N ALA A 23 -4.29 -7.19 -8.51
CA ALA A 23 -3.24 -8.21 -8.43
C ALA A 23 -1.83 -7.60 -8.46
N LEU A 24 -1.58 -6.65 -9.36
CA LEU A 24 -0.30 -5.94 -9.43
C LEU A 24 -0.09 -5.04 -8.21
N MET A 25 -1.12 -4.34 -7.74
CA MET A 25 -1.06 -3.51 -6.54
C MET A 25 -0.67 -4.35 -5.32
N THR A 26 -1.35 -5.46 -5.11
CA THR A 26 -1.06 -6.41 -4.02
C THR A 26 0.36 -6.93 -4.13
N ALA A 27 0.81 -7.38 -5.30
CA ALA A 27 2.16 -7.89 -5.48
C ALA A 27 3.25 -6.82 -5.19
N ILE A 28 2.98 -5.54 -5.48
CA ILE A 28 3.88 -4.44 -5.14
C ILE A 28 3.90 -4.17 -3.63
N VAL A 29 2.72 -4.06 -3.00
CA VAL A 29 2.59 -3.77 -1.56
C VAL A 29 3.13 -4.92 -0.70
N GLU A 30 2.99 -6.17 -1.17
CA GLU A 30 3.53 -7.37 -0.55
C GLU A 30 4.99 -7.65 -0.93
N HIS A 31 5.66 -6.70 -1.59
CA HIS A 31 7.08 -6.76 -1.96
C HIS A 31 7.46 -8.00 -2.79
N GLN A 32 6.48 -8.64 -3.43
CA GLN A 32 6.71 -9.69 -4.41
C GLN A 32 7.29 -9.08 -5.70
N LEU A 33 6.85 -7.85 -6.02
CA LEU A 33 7.44 -6.98 -7.01
C LEU A 33 8.19 -5.85 -6.31
N LEU A 34 9.51 -5.99 -6.23
CA LEU A 34 10.38 -5.05 -5.51
C LEU A 34 10.44 -3.67 -6.20
N PRO A 35 10.65 -2.58 -5.45
CA PRO A 35 10.92 -1.26 -6.01
C PRO A 35 11.99 -1.30 -7.11
N GLY A 36 11.74 -0.60 -8.23
CA GLY A 36 12.64 -0.59 -9.40
C GLY A 36 12.52 -1.80 -10.33
N SER A 37 11.79 -2.86 -9.95
CA SER A 37 11.58 -4.03 -10.81
C SER A 37 10.92 -3.64 -12.13
N LYS A 38 11.44 -4.16 -13.24
CA LYS A 38 10.84 -3.96 -14.58
C LYS A 38 9.49 -4.67 -14.66
N LEU A 39 8.52 -4.07 -15.33
CA LEU A 39 7.19 -4.64 -15.59
C LEU A 39 7.00 -4.80 -17.11
N PRO A 40 7.52 -5.87 -17.72
CA PRO A 40 7.45 -6.09 -19.15
C PRO A 40 6.00 -6.36 -19.59
N GLU A 41 5.45 -5.47 -20.43
CA GLU A 41 4.07 -5.56 -20.93
C GLU A 41 3.74 -6.90 -21.59
N GLU A 42 4.70 -7.49 -22.30
CA GLU A 42 4.53 -8.75 -23.03
C GLU A 42 4.37 -9.95 -22.10
N ALA A 43 5.25 -10.07 -21.09
CA ALA A 43 5.16 -11.16 -20.12
C ALA A 43 3.89 -11.04 -19.26
N LEU A 44 3.52 -9.81 -18.87
CA LEU A 44 2.27 -9.58 -18.13
C LEU A 44 1.05 -9.92 -18.98
N ALA A 45 1.05 -9.55 -20.27
CA ALA A 45 -0.03 -9.87 -21.20
C ALA A 45 -0.22 -11.38 -21.36
N GLU A 46 0.88 -12.12 -21.48
CA GLU A 46 0.87 -13.59 -21.55
C GLU A 46 0.33 -14.22 -20.26
N VAL A 47 0.81 -13.76 -19.11
CA VAL A 47 0.42 -14.31 -17.81
C VAL A 47 -1.06 -14.08 -17.49
N PHE A 48 -1.58 -12.89 -17.78
CA PHE A 48 -2.98 -12.52 -17.51
C PHE A 48 -3.93 -12.88 -18.67
N GLY A 49 -3.42 -13.40 -19.79
CA GLY A 49 -4.25 -13.78 -20.95
C GLY A 49 -4.95 -12.60 -21.63
N VAL A 50 -4.34 -11.40 -21.59
CA VAL A 50 -4.91 -10.17 -22.16
C VAL A 50 -3.99 -9.53 -23.20
N SER A 51 -4.49 -8.53 -23.93
CA SER A 51 -3.65 -7.79 -24.88
C SER A 51 -2.64 -6.87 -24.17
N ARG A 52 -1.50 -6.60 -24.84
CA ARG A 52 -0.51 -5.60 -24.39
C ARG A 52 -1.13 -4.21 -24.17
N THR A 53 -2.14 -3.85 -24.97
CA THR A 53 -2.87 -2.59 -24.80
C THR A 53 -3.66 -2.56 -23.49
N GLY A 54 -4.25 -3.68 -23.05
CA GLY A 54 -4.91 -3.82 -21.75
C GLY A 54 -3.92 -3.63 -20.60
N ILE A 55 -2.79 -4.35 -20.63
CA ILE A 55 -1.71 -4.18 -19.65
C ILE A 55 -1.23 -2.73 -19.58
N ARG A 56 -1.04 -2.07 -20.73
CA ARG A 56 -0.61 -0.66 -20.76
C ARG A 56 -1.60 0.26 -20.05
N LYS A 57 -2.91 0.05 -20.21
CA LYS A 57 -3.93 0.81 -19.47
C LYS A 57 -3.81 0.60 -17.97
N VAL A 58 -3.64 -0.66 -17.52
CA VAL A 58 -3.47 -0.97 -16.09
C VAL A 58 -2.20 -0.32 -15.53
N LEU A 59 -1.08 -0.39 -16.25
CA LEU A 59 0.18 0.25 -15.86
C LEU A 59 0.06 1.78 -15.82
N GLN A 60 -0.74 2.39 -16.71
CA GLN A 60 -1.06 3.83 -16.66
C GLN A 60 -1.87 4.18 -15.41
N ARG A 61 -2.84 3.34 -15.03
CA ARG A 61 -3.60 3.52 -13.77
C ARG A 61 -2.69 3.41 -12.55
N LEU A 62 -1.80 2.42 -12.50
CA LEU A 62 -0.82 2.27 -11.43
C LEU A 62 0.15 3.45 -11.36
N ALA A 63 0.51 4.02 -12.51
CA ALA A 63 1.34 5.23 -12.58
C ALA A 63 0.60 6.48 -12.08
N ALA A 64 -0.71 6.59 -12.34
CA ALA A 64 -1.52 7.69 -11.82
C ALA A 64 -1.58 7.71 -10.28
N VAL A 65 -1.52 6.54 -9.64
CA VAL A 65 -1.41 6.40 -8.18
C VAL A 65 0.03 6.23 -7.69
N GLN A 66 1.02 6.49 -8.56
CA GLN A 66 2.46 6.53 -8.26
C GLN A 66 3.08 5.20 -7.76
N MET A 67 2.44 4.07 -8.04
CA MET A 67 2.98 2.75 -7.71
C MET A 67 3.90 2.20 -8.81
N VAL A 68 3.78 2.76 -10.02
CA VAL A 68 4.60 2.44 -11.19
C VAL A 68 5.15 3.72 -11.81
N THR A 69 6.39 3.66 -12.31
CA THR A 69 7.00 4.72 -13.11
C THR A 69 7.05 4.28 -14.57
N LEU A 70 6.45 5.09 -15.46
CA LEU A 70 6.53 4.89 -16.91
C LEU A 70 7.67 5.74 -17.48
N THR A 71 8.69 5.09 -18.03
CA THR A 71 9.85 5.79 -18.60
C THR A 71 9.86 5.64 -20.12
N PRO A 72 9.94 6.75 -20.89
CA PRO A 72 10.04 6.69 -22.35
C PRO A 72 11.14 5.74 -22.81
N LYS A 73 10.82 4.84 -23.75
CA LYS A 73 11.73 3.83 -24.33
C LYS A 73 12.29 2.77 -23.34
N ARG A 74 12.06 2.90 -22.03
CA ARG A 74 12.48 1.93 -21.01
C ARG A 74 11.32 1.11 -20.44
N GLY A 75 10.07 1.52 -20.68
CA GLY A 75 8.88 0.81 -20.23
C GLY A 75 8.48 1.14 -18.80
N ALA A 76 7.70 0.25 -18.18
CA ALA A 76 7.18 0.40 -16.83
C ALA A 76 8.08 -0.27 -15.79
N HIS A 77 8.21 0.36 -14.63
CA HIS A 77 8.93 -0.19 -13.48
C HIS A 77 8.13 0.09 -12.20
N VAL A 78 8.25 -0.78 -11.19
CA VAL A 78 7.74 -0.46 -9.85
C VAL A 78 8.42 0.82 -9.36
N ALA A 79 7.64 1.75 -8.80
CA ALA A 79 8.20 3.00 -8.30
C ALA A 79 9.24 2.74 -7.19
N SER A 80 10.32 3.51 -7.22
CA SER A 80 11.39 3.45 -6.21
C SER A 80 11.59 4.86 -5.66
N PRO A 81 10.93 5.20 -4.55
CA PRO A 81 10.98 6.55 -3.98
C PRO A 81 12.42 6.97 -3.66
N THR A 82 12.74 8.24 -3.91
CA THR A 82 14.02 8.80 -3.47
C THR A 82 14.05 8.98 -1.94
N VAL A 83 15.23 9.21 -1.37
CA VAL A 83 15.39 9.54 0.06
C VAL A 83 14.58 10.78 0.44
N GLU A 84 14.60 11.80 -0.41
CA GLU A 84 13.86 13.04 -0.19
C GLU A 84 12.34 12.80 -0.29
N GLU A 85 11.89 12.06 -1.30
CA GLU A 85 10.48 11.69 -1.45
C GLU A 85 9.98 10.88 -0.26
N ALA A 86 10.78 9.94 0.25
CA ALA A 86 10.49 9.18 1.46
C ALA A 86 10.20 10.10 2.66
N ARG A 87 11.06 11.10 2.89
CA ARG A 87 10.86 12.08 3.97
C ARG A 87 9.60 12.91 3.76
N HIS A 88 9.34 13.35 2.53
CA HIS A 88 8.14 14.10 2.20
C HIS A 88 6.86 13.29 2.44
N ILE A 89 6.82 12.02 2.01
CA ILE A 89 5.66 11.14 2.22
C ILE A 89 5.33 11.04 3.71
N PHE A 90 6.29 10.67 4.56
CA PHE A 90 6.02 10.51 5.99
C PHE A 90 5.70 11.83 6.69
N ARG A 91 6.34 12.95 6.29
CA ARG A 91 6.00 14.27 6.82
C ARG A 91 4.57 14.68 6.46
N THR A 92 4.15 14.45 5.21
CA THR A 92 2.79 14.75 4.76
C THR A 92 1.77 13.87 5.47
N ARG A 93 2.06 12.57 5.66
CA ARG A 93 1.21 11.68 6.45
C ARG A 93 1.05 12.19 7.87
N ALA A 94 2.15 12.52 8.56
CA ALA A 94 2.08 13.05 9.91
C ALA A 94 1.19 14.30 10.02
N LEU A 95 1.29 15.23 9.06
CA LEU A 95 0.46 16.44 9.05
C LEU A 95 -1.03 16.13 8.87
N LEU A 96 -1.38 15.26 7.93
CA LEU A 96 -2.78 14.91 7.63
C LEU A 96 -3.40 14.06 8.75
N GLU A 97 -2.69 13.02 9.17
CA GLU A 97 -3.18 12.02 10.10
C GLU A 97 -3.33 12.58 11.52
N VAL A 98 -2.41 13.45 11.96
CA VAL A 98 -2.53 14.14 13.26
C VAL A 98 -3.66 15.17 13.24
N ALA A 99 -3.79 15.94 12.16
CA ALA A 99 -4.84 16.95 12.05
C ALA A 99 -6.27 16.37 12.06
N ASN A 100 -6.44 15.12 11.63
CA ASN A 100 -7.73 14.42 11.60
C ASN A 100 -8.10 13.76 12.94
N LEU A 101 -7.16 13.65 13.90
CA LEU A 101 -7.41 13.00 15.19
C LEU A 101 -8.59 13.57 16.01
N PRO A 102 -8.88 14.88 16.02
CA PRO A 102 -10.05 15.41 16.70
C PRO A 102 -11.37 14.79 16.18
N ASP A 103 -11.50 14.65 14.86
CA ASP A 103 -12.69 14.07 14.25
C ASP A 103 -12.73 12.55 14.44
N VAL A 104 -11.58 11.87 14.40
CA VAL A 104 -11.46 10.46 14.78
C VAL A 104 -11.96 10.24 16.20
N LEU A 105 -11.55 11.08 17.16
CA LEU A 105 -11.99 10.98 18.56
C LEU A 105 -13.48 11.26 18.75
N ALA A 106 -14.04 12.20 17.99
CA ALA A 106 -15.46 12.53 18.03
C ALA A 106 -16.33 11.35 17.55
N HIS A 107 -15.85 10.57 16.59
CA HIS A 107 -16.60 9.47 15.95
C HIS A 107 -16.16 8.07 16.42
N CYS A 108 -15.12 7.96 17.24
CA CYS A 108 -14.62 6.66 17.71
C CYS A 108 -15.67 5.97 18.61
N GLN A 109 -15.95 4.69 18.29
CA GLN A 109 -16.91 3.84 18.98
C GLN A 109 -16.25 2.48 19.29
N PRO A 110 -16.78 1.69 20.24
CA PRO A 110 -16.21 0.39 20.60
C PRO A 110 -15.94 -0.57 19.41
N PRO A 111 -16.79 -0.65 18.36
CA PRO A 111 -16.49 -1.46 17.19
C PRO A 111 -15.24 -1.01 16.42
N HIS A 112 -14.96 0.30 16.39
CA HIS A 112 -13.77 0.84 15.73
C HIS A 112 -12.49 0.43 16.47
N LEU A 113 -12.49 0.50 17.81
CA LEU A 113 -11.38 0.02 18.64
C LEU A 113 -11.12 -1.47 18.43
N ALA A 114 -12.19 -2.29 18.44
CA ALA A 114 -12.07 -3.73 18.21
C ALA A 114 -11.49 -4.06 16.82
N ALA A 115 -11.85 -3.28 15.79
CA ALA A 115 -11.29 -3.44 14.44
C ALA A 115 -9.80 -3.08 14.38
N LEU A 116 -9.39 -1.98 15.02
CA LEU A 116 -7.98 -1.59 15.12
C LEU A 116 -7.15 -2.64 15.86
N GLU A 117 -7.65 -3.13 17.00
CA GLU A 117 -7.00 -4.19 17.78
C GLU A 117 -6.86 -5.51 16.98
N ALA A 118 -7.83 -5.83 16.11
CA ALA A 118 -7.73 -6.98 15.23
C ALA A 118 -6.59 -6.84 14.20
N ILE A 119 -6.41 -5.64 13.63
CA ILE A 119 -5.32 -5.36 12.70
C ILE A 119 -3.97 -5.45 13.42
N ILE A 120 -3.86 -4.89 14.63
CA ILE A 120 -2.62 -4.98 15.44
C ILE A 120 -2.25 -6.44 15.72
N ARG A 121 -3.23 -7.31 16.05
CA ARG A 121 -2.96 -8.74 16.24
C ARG A 121 -2.42 -9.41 14.96
N GLN A 122 -2.96 -9.06 13.79
CA GLN A 122 -2.47 -9.58 12.51
C GLN A 122 -1.06 -9.09 12.20
N GLU A 123 -0.79 -7.81 12.46
CA GLU A 123 0.55 -7.23 12.35
C GLU A 123 1.53 -7.99 13.24
N GLN A 124 1.22 -8.17 14.53
CA GLN A 124 2.07 -8.89 15.47
C GLN A 124 2.31 -10.35 15.05
N GLN A 125 1.29 -11.05 14.55
CA GLN A 125 1.44 -12.41 14.03
C GLN A 125 2.39 -12.45 12.82
N ALA A 126 2.31 -11.47 11.92
CA ALA A 126 3.25 -11.33 10.82
C ALA A 126 4.68 -11.06 11.33
N HIS A 127 4.83 -10.25 12.38
CA HIS A 127 6.12 -10.05 13.05
C HIS A 127 6.69 -11.35 13.63
N GLU A 128 5.87 -12.16 14.27
CA GLU A 128 6.28 -13.45 14.85
C GLU A 128 6.62 -14.50 13.79
N ALA A 129 5.92 -14.47 12.66
CA ALA A 129 6.18 -15.34 11.51
C ALA A 129 7.37 -14.87 10.64
N TYR A 130 8.00 -13.74 10.96
CA TYR A 130 9.02 -13.08 10.13
C TYR A 130 8.51 -12.75 8.71
N ASP A 131 7.21 -12.49 8.57
CA ASP A 131 6.57 -12.07 7.33
C ASP A 131 6.54 -10.54 7.27
N GLY A 132 7.65 -9.98 6.80
CA GLY A 132 7.81 -8.53 6.70
C GLY A 132 6.80 -7.83 5.79
N PRO A 133 6.53 -8.35 4.58
CA PRO A 133 5.48 -7.81 3.73
C PRO A 133 4.10 -7.77 4.39
N ALA A 134 3.70 -8.85 5.07
CA ALA A 134 2.42 -8.85 5.77
C ALA A 134 2.40 -7.83 6.91
N ALA A 135 3.48 -7.71 7.70
CA ALA A 135 3.57 -6.71 8.76
C ALA A 135 3.40 -5.28 8.23
N ILE A 136 4.07 -4.92 7.12
CA ILE A 136 3.95 -3.60 6.48
C ILE A 136 2.53 -3.35 5.98
N ARG A 137 1.88 -4.35 5.40
CA ARG A 137 0.49 -4.27 4.93
C ARG A 137 -0.47 -4.02 6.09
N HIS A 138 -0.33 -4.75 7.20
CA HIS A 138 -1.18 -4.56 8.38
C HIS A 138 -0.94 -3.21 9.05
N SER A 139 0.32 -2.76 9.11
CA SER A 139 0.69 -1.41 9.55
C SER A 139 -0.01 -0.32 8.72
N ALA A 140 0.05 -0.41 7.39
CA ALA A 140 -0.67 0.52 6.51
C ALA A 140 -2.19 0.47 6.71
N SER A 141 -2.76 -0.73 6.87
CA SER A 141 -4.19 -0.93 7.13
C SER A 141 -4.63 -0.30 8.46
N PHE A 142 -3.79 -0.33 9.49
CA PHE A 142 -4.09 0.30 10.78
C PHE A 142 -4.29 1.80 10.62
N HIS A 143 -3.36 2.48 9.95
CA HIS A 143 -3.47 3.92 9.69
C HIS A 143 -4.70 4.26 8.85
N ILE A 144 -4.96 3.54 7.77
CA ILE A 144 -6.16 3.78 6.94
C ILE A 144 -7.43 3.61 7.77
N GLN A 145 -7.53 2.54 8.57
CA GLN A 145 -8.69 2.27 9.41
C GLN A 145 -8.87 3.33 10.51
N LEU A 146 -7.77 3.79 11.12
CA LEU A 146 -7.79 4.84 12.15
C LEU A 146 -8.34 6.14 11.57
N GLN A 147 -7.85 6.54 10.40
CA GLN A 147 -8.26 7.79 9.77
C GLN A 147 -9.70 7.73 9.23
N ALA A 148 -10.14 6.57 8.76
CA ALA A 148 -11.50 6.36 8.27
C ALA A 148 -12.59 6.57 9.34
N ILE A 149 -12.25 6.45 10.63
CA ILE A 149 -13.19 6.66 11.75
C ILE A 149 -13.82 8.06 11.70
N SER A 150 -13.10 9.09 11.22
CA SER A 150 -13.64 10.45 11.13
C SER A 150 -14.79 10.59 10.12
N GLY A 151 -14.98 9.61 9.23
CA GLY A 151 -15.94 9.69 8.13
C GLY A 151 -15.49 10.61 6.98
N ASN A 152 -14.29 11.20 7.06
CA ASN A 152 -13.75 12.02 5.99
C ASN A 152 -13.14 11.14 4.89
N GLN A 153 -13.97 10.78 3.91
CA GLN A 153 -13.58 9.92 2.80
C GLN A 153 -12.43 10.51 1.97
N VAL A 154 -12.44 11.82 1.70
CA VAL A 154 -11.40 12.49 0.92
C VAL A 154 -10.03 12.35 1.61
N LEU A 155 -9.96 12.56 2.92
CA LEU A 155 -8.72 12.39 3.68
C LEU A 155 -8.30 10.91 3.72
N THR A 156 -9.25 9.99 3.87
CA THR A 156 -8.99 8.55 3.89
C THR A 156 -8.38 8.07 2.57
N GLU A 157 -8.87 8.57 1.44
CA GLU A 157 -8.30 8.30 0.11
C GLU A 157 -6.86 8.83 -0.02
N MET A 158 -6.59 10.04 0.47
CA MET A 158 -5.24 10.60 0.49
C MET A 158 -4.29 9.77 1.37
N VAL A 159 -4.72 9.38 2.57
CA VAL A 159 -3.94 8.53 3.49
C VAL A 159 -3.72 7.15 2.90
N THR A 160 -4.70 6.57 2.21
CA THR A 160 -4.57 5.29 1.52
C THR A 160 -3.47 5.34 0.46
N SER A 161 -3.50 6.35 -0.41
CA SER A 161 -2.47 6.56 -1.44
C SER A 161 -1.07 6.75 -0.82
N LEU A 162 -0.96 7.58 0.21
CA LEU A 162 0.31 7.82 0.90
C LEU A 162 0.82 6.57 1.64
N SER A 163 -0.06 5.76 2.21
CA SER A 163 0.31 4.52 2.92
C SER A 163 0.83 3.45 1.95
N GLN A 164 0.26 3.34 0.75
CA GLN A 164 0.79 2.49 -0.32
C GLN A 164 2.20 2.93 -0.73
N ARG A 165 2.42 4.24 -0.90
CA ARG A 165 3.75 4.79 -1.19
C ARG A 165 4.73 4.63 -0.03
N SER A 166 4.30 4.78 1.22
CA SER A 166 5.11 4.45 2.40
C SER A 166 5.59 3.00 2.39
N SER A 167 4.76 2.07 1.91
CA SER A 167 5.14 0.65 1.81
C SER A 167 6.30 0.44 0.85
N LEU A 168 6.34 1.17 -0.28
CA LEU A 168 7.48 1.19 -1.20
C LEU A 168 8.74 1.83 -0.57
N VAL A 169 8.56 2.88 0.22
CA VAL A 169 9.68 3.50 0.95
C VAL A 169 10.32 2.50 1.91
N ILE A 170 9.50 1.80 2.71
CA ILE A 170 9.98 0.79 3.66
C ILE A 170 10.59 -0.40 2.91
N ALA A 171 10.04 -0.81 1.78
CA ALA A 171 10.64 -1.84 0.92
C ALA A 171 12.03 -1.45 0.40
N THR A 172 12.20 -0.18 0.02
CA THR A 172 13.42 0.32 -0.63
C THR A 172 14.52 0.62 0.40
N TRP A 173 14.14 1.19 1.53
CA TRP A 173 15.06 1.82 2.48
C TRP A 173 14.92 1.28 3.89
N GLY A 174 13.98 0.37 4.18
CA GLY A 174 13.84 -0.22 5.51
C GLY A 174 15.08 -1.03 5.90
N ALA A 175 15.45 -0.97 7.17
CA ALA A 175 16.45 -1.90 7.71
C ALA A 175 16.00 -3.35 7.45
N PRO A 176 16.94 -4.31 7.28
CA PRO A 176 16.58 -5.71 7.18
C PRO A 176 15.64 -6.07 8.32
N TRP A 177 14.47 -6.59 7.98
CA TRP A 177 13.37 -6.78 8.94
C TRP A 177 13.85 -7.43 10.25
N ARG A 178 14.78 -8.40 10.16
CA ARG A 178 15.42 -9.12 11.27
C ARG A 178 16.13 -8.24 12.32
N GLN A 179 16.40 -6.96 12.03
CA GLN A 179 17.10 -6.02 12.93
C GLN A 179 16.21 -4.86 13.40
N GLY A 180 14.94 -4.79 12.98
CA GLY A 180 14.05 -3.67 13.24
C GLY A 180 13.22 -3.83 14.51
N CYS A 181 13.19 -2.78 15.33
CA CYS A 181 12.39 -2.63 16.54
C CYS A 181 10.94 -3.11 16.36
N ARG A 182 10.45 -3.95 17.29
CA ARG A 182 9.02 -4.23 17.47
C ARG A 182 8.41 -3.02 18.18
N CYS A 183 8.23 -1.92 17.46
CA CYS A 183 7.61 -0.74 18.02
C CYS A 183 6.15 -1.09 18.35
N ASN A 184 5.84 -1.20 19.64
CA ASN A 184 4.50 -1.43 20.15
C ASN A 184 3.62 -0.16 20.05
N ASP A 185 3.91 0.70 19.05
CA ASP A 185 3.40 2.05 18.93
C ASP A 185 1.89 2.03 18.68
N HIS A 186 1.40 1.07 17.87
CA HIS A 186 -0.02 0.98 17.55
C HIS A 186 -0.88 0.59 18.76
N GLU A 187 -0.39 -0.25 19.66
CA GLU A 187 -1.09 -0.56 20.92
C GLU A 187 -1.23 0.70 21.78
N GLN A 188 -0.14 1.47 21.91
CA GLN A 188 -0.15 2.74 22.63
C GLN A 188 -1.14 3.75 22.01
N LEU A 189 -1.19 3.85 20.67
CA LEU A 189 -2.14 4.74 19.99
C LEU A 189 -3.59 4.34 20.27
N VAL A 190 -3.91 3.04 20.25
CA VAL A 190 -5.27 2.55 20.57
C VAL A 190 -5.62 2.83 22.03
N ASP A 191 -4.68 2.68 22.96
CA ASP A 191 -4.89 3.00 24.38
C ASP A 191 -5.18 4.49 24.60
N LEU A 192 -4.41 5.37 23.95
CA LEU A 192 -4.61 6.82 23.99
C LEU A 192 -5.94 7.24 23.33
N LEU A 193 -6.33 6.55 22.25
CA LEU A 193 -7.62 6.73 21.60
C LEU A 193 -8.77 6.33 22.54
N ARG A 194 -8.64 5.21 23.26
CA ARG A 194 -9.63 4.75 24.26
C ARG A 194 -9.79 5.74 25.40
N GLN A 195 -8.69 6.37 25.84
CA GLN A 195 -8.68 7.39 26.88
C GLN A 195 -9.15 8.76 26.39
N LYS A 196 -9.36 8.93 25.08
CA LYS A 196 -9.67 10.21 24.42
C LYS A 196 -8.64 11.31 24.70
N ALA A 197 -7.37 10.93 24.83
CA ALA A 197 -6.27 11.81 25.17
C ALA A 197 -5.68 12.44 23.90
N LEU A 198 -6.34 13.48 23.34
CA LEU A 198 -5.98 14.06 22.03
C LEU A 198 -4.51 14.50 21.93
N GLN A 199 -4.01 15.28 22.89
CA GLN A 199 -2.64 15.79 22.82
C GLN A 199 -1.61 14.65 22.91
N PRO A 200 -1.66 13.75 23.91
CA PRO A 200 -0.78 12.58 23.93
C PRO A 200 -0.89 11.69 22.69
N LEU A 201 -2.10 11.48 22.14
CA LEU A 201 -2.31 10.71 20.91
C LEU A 201 -1.62 11.37 19.70
N SER A 202 -1.72 12.69 19.60
CA SER A 202 -1.09 13.47 18.53
C SER A 202 0.43 13.39 18.60
N ASP A 203 0.99 13.52 19.81
CA ASP A 203 2.43 13.45 20.04
C ASP A 203 2.96 12.03 19.74
N ALA A 204 2.25 10.99 20.19
CA ALA A 204 2.59 9.60 19.92
C ALA A 204 2.56 9.29 18.42
N LEU A 205 1.55 9.76 17.68
CA LEU A 205 1.44 9.52 16.24
C LEU A 205 2.53 10.28 15.45
N MET A 206 2.87 11.50 15.86
CA MET A 206 3.99 12.24 15.27
C MET A 206 5.31 11.48 15.49
N HIS A 207 5.55 11.03 16.73
CA HIS A 207 6.76 10.31 17.09
C HIS A 207 6.90 8.98 16.35
N HIS A 208 5.79 8.28 16.14
CA HIS A 208 5.74 7.07 15.34
C HIS A 208 6.28 7.29 13.92
N PHE A 209 5.86 8.37 13.24
CA PHE A 209 6.41 8.72 11.91
C PHE A 209 7.89 9.11 11.95
N GLU A 210 8.32 9.83 12.98
CA GLU A 210 9.73 10.18 13.17
C GLU A 210 10.61 8.94 13.35
N HIS A 211 10.15 7.95 14.13
CA HIS A 211 10.83 6.66 14.30
C HIS A 211 10.96 5.89 13.00
N ILE A 212 9.88 5.81 12.21
CA ILE A 212 9.94 5.16 10.90
C ILE A 212 11.02 5.81 10.05
N VAL A 213 11.00 7.14 9.94
CA VAL A 213 11.97 7.89 9.13
C VAL A 213 13.40 7.73 9.63
N ALA A 214 13.61 7.66 10.95
CA ALA A 214 14.92 7.43 11.56
C ALA A 214 15.44 6.00 11.35
N SER A 215 14.54 5.02 11.19
CA SER A 215 14.90 3.61 10.97
C SER A 215 15.30 3.27 9.52
N LEU A 216 15.07 4.19 8.57
CA LEU A 216 15.40 3.96 7.16
C LEU A 216 16.92 4.00 6.93
N CYS A 217 17.47 2.95 6.31
CA CYS A 217 18.84 2.81 5.84
C CYS A 217 18.95 3.24 4.36
N PHE A 218 19.69 4.31 4.07
CA PHE A 218 19.78 4.89 2.72
C PHE A 218 20.92 4.33 1.84
N GLU A 219 21.45 3.15 2.14
CA GLU A 219 22.52 2.48 1.38
C GLU A 219 21.91 1.43 0.41
N ARG A 220 22.14 1.56 -0.91
CA ARG A 220 21.47 0.73 -1.95
C ARG A 220 22.12 -0.64 -2.18
N ALA A 221 21.31 -1.68 -2.38
CA ALA A 221 21.66 -2.94 -3.06
C ALA A 221 20.97 -3.03 -4.44
N GLY A 222 21.58 -3.72 -5.41
CA GLY A 222 21.30 -3.65 -6.85
C GLY A 222 19.98 -4.28 -7.37
N GLU A 223 19.70 -4.07 -8.66
CA GLU A 223 18.47 -4.48 -9.37
C GLU A 223 18.32 -6.02 -9.52
N CYS A 224 17.09 -6.54 -9.34
CA CYS A 224 16.73 -7.93 -9.60
C CYS A 224 15.43 -8.01 -10.44
N LEU A 225 15.31 -9.02 -11.31
CA LEU A 225 14.12 -9.28 -12.13
C LEU A 225 13.18 -10.29 -11.41
N PRO A 226 11.90 -9.96 -11.17
CA PRO A 226 10.94 -10.88 -10.55
C PRO A 226 10.49 -12.02 -11.48
N ASP A 227 10.14 -13.18 -10.91
CA ASP A 227 9.54 -14.32 -11.63
C ASP A 227 8.01 -14.19 -11.71
N PHE A 228 7.51 -13.56 -12.77
CA PHE A 228 6.09 -13.26 -12.94
C PHE A 228 5.19 -14.50 -13.05
N ALA A 229 5.69 -15.60 -13.63
CA ALA A 229 4.89 -16.80 -13.85
C ALA A 229 4.54 -17.48 -12.52
N ARG A 230 5.50 -17.50 -11.59
CA ARG A 230 5.28 -18.00 -10.23
C ARG A 230 4.37 -17.09 -9.43
N LEU A 231 4.55 -15.77 -9.52
CA LEU A 231 3.81 -14.81 -8.70
C LEU A 231 2.31 -14.77 -9.01
N PHE A 232 1.91 -14.95 -10.28
CA PHE A 232 0.52 -14.79 -10.71
C PHE A 232 -0.17 -16.08 -11.16
N ALA A 233 0.35 -17.24 -10.78
CA ALA A 233 -0.17 -18.54 -11.19
C ALA A 233 -1.67 -18.75 -10.85
N GLY A 234 -2.19 -18.11 -9.79
CA GLY A 234 -3.59 -18.19 -9.37
C GLY A 234 -4.57 -17.29 -10.13
N HIS A 235 -4.10 -16.40 -11.02
CA HIS A 235 -4.95 -15.46 -11.76
C HIS A 235 -5.24 -15.89 -13.20
N LYS A 236 -4.88 -17.13 -13.57
CA LYS A 236 -5.01 -17.63 -14.96
C LYS A 236 -6.42 -18.06 -15.37
N GLU A 237 -7.37 -18.19 -14.45
CA GLU A 237 -8.71 -18.69 -14.80
C GLU A 237 -9.82 -17.95 -14.02
N SER A 238 -10.55 -17.08 -14.75
CA SER A 238 -11.99 -16.78 -14.63
C SER A 238 -12.50 -16.13 -15.92
#